data_AF-A0A920BSR0-F1
#
_entry.id   AF-A0A920BSR0-F1
#
_cell.length_a   1.000
_cell.length_b   1.000
_cell.length_c   1.000
_cell.angle_alpha   90.00
_cell.angle_beta   90.00
_cell.angle_gamma   90.00
#
_symmetry.space_group_name_H-M   'P 1'
#
loop_
_entity.id
_entity.type
_entity.pdbx_description
1 polymer ?
#
loop_
_entity_poly.entity_id
_entity_poly.type
_entity_poly.pdbx_seq_one_letter_code
_entity_poly.pdbx_strand_id
1 'polypeptide(L)'
;MNTLQQNIVYNKIKERIENMQTGKMVRAYSIKEVSKKINIPTGTIRQWEKDLNGLLVIQRTKQGARFFTENEINLLKKVKEMREQNVSKEMIRTLLQKHFANHSEHTSESFETGLSVPSVEQNERELPSQLHASEVYSIMDLYKQDIVNEIKQELTFNQQQITDNLKAEIASSSLHSIKEISKSIQRANDKRKGELLTLSSAISEASEHTSESFEALSEQVAASSQDTFERITEKLNETSAFTTKEHHTTWKKVSRTMTDSRRDVKRLIGTLETKQDTILNKVNELQQSAQEIRDREEAFQGMLSTYREVAAGKAKRKSWWRWW
;
A
#
# COMPACT_ATOMS: atom_id res chain seq x y z
N MET A 1 9.48 -42.54 -50.19
CA MET A 1 9.60 -41.53 -49.12
C MET A 1 8.45 -41.74 -48.15
N ASN A 2 8.79 -41.88 -46.87
CA ASN A 2 8.02 -42.58 -45.85
C ASN A 2 6.72 -41.82 -45.48
N THR A 3 5.57 -42.50 -45.46
CA THR A 3 4.25 -41.95 -45.06
C THR A 3 4.28 -41.30 -43.68
N LEU A 4 5.20 -41.73 -42.80
CA LEU A 4 5.49 -41.10 -41.52
C LEU A 4 6.05 -39.68 -41.64
N GLN A 5 6.93 -39.41 -42.61
CA GLN A 5 7.46 -38.05 -42.83
C GLN A 5 6.40 -37.11 -43.40
N GLN A 6 5.52 -37.61 -44.29
CA GLN A 6 4.40 -36.81 -44.80
C GLN A 6 3.38 -36.48 -43.71
N ASN A 7 3.08 -37.42 -42.80
CA ASN A 7 2.19 -37.16 -41.67
C ASN A 7 2.77 -36.17 -40.65
N ILE A 8 4.08 -36.22 -40.38
CA ILE A 8 4.75 -35.26 -39.49
C ILE A 8 4.70 -33.84 -40.08
N VAL A 9 4.98 -33.70 -41.38
CA VAL A 9 4.94 -32.41 -42.05
C VAL A 9 3.50 -31.87 -42.14
N TYR A 10 2.54 -32.73 -42.46
CA TYR A 10 1.12 -32.37 -42.52
C TYR A 10 0.60 -31.91 -41.15
N ASN A 11 0.89 -32.64 -40.07
CA ASN A 11 0.49 -32.27 -38.72
C ASN A 11 1.15 -30.95 -38.27
N LYS A 12 2.44 -30.74 -38.59
CA LYS A 12 3.15 -29.50 -38.24
C LYS A 12 2.64 -28.29 -39.02
N ILE A 13 2.19 -28.48 -40.27
CA ILE A 13 1.55 -27.43 -41.06
C ILE A 13 0.13 -27.16 -40.54
N LYS A 14 -0.63 -28.21 -40.21
CA LYS A 14 -1.98 -28.09 -39.66
C LYS A 14 -2.00 -27.38 -38.31
N GLU A 15 -1.06 -27.72 -37.42
CA GLU A 15 -0.86 -27.04 -36.13
C GLU A 15 -0.50 -25.56 -36.32
N ARG A 16 0.33 -25.24 -37.33
CA ARG A 16 0.70 -23.85 -37.65
C ARG A 16 -0.48 -23.05 -38.24
N ILE A 17 -1.37 -23.69 -39.00
CA ILE A 17 -2.58 -23.07 -39.56
C ILE A 17 -3.66 -22.89 -38.48
N GLU A 18 -3.88 -23.88 -37.61
CA GLU A 18 -4.81 -23.76 -36.46
C GLU A 18 -4.37 -22.68 -35.46
N ASN A 19 -3.05 -22.55 -35.23
CA ASN A 19 -2.48 -21.47 -34.42
C ASN A 19 -2.55 -20.09 -35.09
N MET A 20 -2.77 -20.01 -36.41
CA MET A 20 -2.89 -18.75 -37.15
C MET A 20 -4.36 -18.35 -37.37
N GLN A 21 -5.30 -19.31 -37.35
CA GLN A 21 -6.75 -19.07 -37.48
C GLN A 21 -7.45 -18.85 -36.14
N THR A 22 -6.90 -19.38 -35.04
CA THR A 22 -7.34 -19.00 -33.70
C THR A 22 -6.53 -17.79 -33.23
N GLY A 23 -7.14 -16.60 -33.24
CA GLY A 23 -6.61 -15.40 -32.59
C GLY A 23 -6.51 -15.52 -31.07
N LYS A 24 -6.03 -16.66 -30.54
CA LYS A 24 -5.57 -16.80 -29.17
C LYS A 24 -4.27 -16.01 -29.09
N MET A 25 -4.36 -14.75 -28.65
CA MET A 25 -3.22 -14.08 -28.04
C MET A 25 -2.61 -15.06 -27.03
N VAL A 26 -1.45 -15.64 -27.36
CA VAL A 26 -0.63 -16.32 -26.36
C VAL A 26 -0.24 -15.24 -25.38
N ARG A 27 -1.00 -15.13 -24.28
CA ARG A 27 -0.76 -14.12 -23.24
C ARG A 27 0.59 -14.43 -22.62
N ALA A 28 1.57 -13.63 -22.97
CA ALA A 28 2.91 -13.68 -22.41
C ALA A 28 2.89 -12.94 -21.08
N TYR A 29 3.19 -13.65 -19.99
CA TYR A 29 3.22 -13.10 -18.65
C TYR A 29 4.65 -12.78 -18.23
N SER A 30 4.84 -11.63 -17.58
CA SER A 30 6.11 -11.27 -16.94
C SER A 30 6.37 -12.17 -15.72
N ILE A 31 7.65 -12.40 -15.37
CA ILE A 31 8.02 -13.10 -14.13
C ILE A 31 7.34 -12.51 -12.88
N LYS A 32 7.10 -11.19 -12.87
CA LYS A 32 6.39 -10.50 -11.79
C LYS A 32 4.91 -10.88 -11.75
N GLU A 33 4.29 -11.03 -12.91
CA GLU A 33 2.88 -11.43 -13.03
C GLU A 33 2.69 -12.91 -12.69
N VAL A 34 3.62 -13.76 -13.12
CA VAL A 34 3.64 -15.19 -12.74
C VAL A 34 3.79 -15.33 -11.23
N SER A 35 4.76 -14.62 -10.63
CA SER A 35 4.97 -14.61 -9.17
C SER A 35 3.69 -14.29 -8.40
N LYS A 36 2.90 -13.30 -8.85
CA LYS A 36 1.58 -12.99 -8.28
C LYS A 36 0.56 -14.11 -8.54
N LYS A 37 0.52 -14.70 -9.74
CA LYS A 37 -0.45 -15.75 -10.08
C LYS A 37 -0.26 -17.07 -9.33
N ILE A 38 0.98 -17.46 -9.03
CA ILE A 38 1.29 -18.73 -8.34
C ILE A 38 1.67 -18.55 -6.86
N ASN A 39 1.70 -17.30 -6.39
CA ASN A 39 2.10 -16.89 -5.04
C ASN A 39 3.47 -17.44 -4.62
N ILE A 40 4.47 -17.28 -5.49
CA ILE A 40 5.85 -17.73 -5.24
C ILE A 40 6.80 -16.56 -5.53
N PRO A 41 7.82 -16.31 -4.67
CA PRO A 41 8.80 -15.26 -4.92
C PRO A 41 9.53 -15.42 -6.27
N THR A 42 9.77 -14.32 -6.95
CA THR A 42 10.46 -14.32 -8.27
C THR A 42 11.84 -15.00 -8.23
N GLY A 43 12.55 -14.95 -7.08
CA GLY A 43 13.82 -15.65 -6.87
C GLY A 43 13.68 -17.17 -6.89
N THR A 44 12.62 -17.70 -6.28
CA THR A 44 12.32 -19.14 -6.26
C THR A 44 11.98 -19.65 -7.66
N ILE A 45 11.25 -18.87 -8.46
CA ILE A 45 10.93 -19.21 -9.86
C ILE A 45 12.23 -19.30 -10.70
N ARG A 46 13.19 -18.38 -10.49
CA ARG A 46 14.51 -18.45 -11.14
C ARG A 46 15.31 -19.66 -10.69
N GLN A 47 15.20 -20.04 -9.42
CA GLN A 47 15.87 -21.24 -8.93
C GLN A 47 15.25 -22.50 -9.53
N TRP A 48 13.92 -22.54 -9.71
CA TRP A 48 13.25 -23.66 -10.38
C TRP A 48 13.59 -23.78 -11.86
N GLU A 49 13.76 -22.65 -12.57
CA GLU A 49 14.31 -22.63 -13.94
C GLU A 49 15.69 -23.31 -13.99
N LYS A 50 16.57 -23.05 -13.00
CA LYS A 50 17.88 -23.70 -12.92
C LYS A 50 17.80 -25.18 -12.55
N ASP A 51 16.99 -25.52 -11.55
CA ASP A 51 16.85 -26.90 -11.06
C ASP A 51 16.21 -27.81 -12.14
N LEU A 52 15.31 -27.26 -12.96
CA LEU A 52 14.58 -27.96 -14.03
C LEU A 52 15.16 -27.66 -15.43
N ASN A 53 16.44 -27.31 -15.49
CA ASN A 53 17.12 -26.98 -16.75
C ASN A 53 17.00 -28.15 -17.75
N GLY A 54 16.51 -27.84 -18.96
CA GLY A 54 16.20 -28.80 -20.03
C GLY A 54 14.73 -29.26 -20.11
N LEU A 55 13.94 -29.15 -19.03
CA LEU A 55 12.53 -29.52 -19.00
C LEU A 55 11.59 -28.30 -19.08
N LEU A 56 12.03 -27.16 -18.56
CA LEU A 56 11.28 -25.91 -18.56
C LEU A 56 12.04 -24.88 -19.41
N VAL A 57 11.66 -24.77 -20.68
CA VAL A 57 12.26 -23.81 -21.63
C VAL A 57 11.49 -22.49 -21.56
N ILE A 58 11.98 -21.55 -20.74
CA ILE A 58 11.40 -20.20 -20.65
C ILE A 58 11.85 -19.40 -21.86
N GLN A 59 10.89 -18.87 -22.61
CA GLN A 59 11.19 -18.04 -23.77
C GLN A 59 11.70 -16.65 -23.32
N ARG A 60 12.65 -16.11 -24.08
CA ARG A 60 13.24 -14.78 -23.83
C ARG A 60 12.89 -13.82 -24.94
N THR A 61 12.59 -12.57 -24.59
CA THR A 61 12.39 -11.50 -25.57
C THR A 61 13.73 -11.17 -26.26
N LYS A 62 13.67 -10.40 -27.37
CA LYS A 62 14.89 -9.88 -28.04
C LYS A 62 15.80 -9.07 -27.10
N GLN A 63 15.27 -8.59 -25.97
CA GLN A 63 15.98 -7.85 -24.93
C GLN A 63 16.42 -8.73 -23.74
N GLY A 64 16.25 -10.06 -23.84
CA GLY A 64 16.66 -11.03 -22.81
C GLY A 64 15.73 -11.16 -21.61
N ALA A 65 14.57 -10.49 -21.61
CA ALA A 65 13.57 -10.61 -20.55
C ALA A 65 12.80 -11.94 -20.66
N ARG A 66 12.55 -12.59 -19.53
CA ARG A 66 11.80 -13.86 -19.46
C ARG A 66 10.30 -13.59 -19.59
N PHE A 67 9.63 -14.31 -20.48
CA PHE A 67 8.17 -14.30 -20.56
C PHE A 67 7.64 -15.73 -20.47
N PHE A 68 6.51 -15.87 -19.77
CA PHE A 68 5.90 -17.15 -19.48
C PHE A 68 4.60 -17.30 -20.24
N THR A 69 4.43 -18.44 -20.89
CA THR A 69 3.14 -18.84 -21.46
C THR A 69 2.26 -19.52 -20.41
N GLU A 70 0.98 -19.67 -20.70
CA GLU A 70 0.04 -20.36 -19.80
C GLU A 70 0.44 -21.83 -19.53
N ASN A 71 1.10 -22.47 -20.50
CA ASN A 71 1.65 -23.81 -20.36
C ASN A 71 2.78 -23.86 -19.32
N GLU A 72 3.70 -22.89 -19.37
CA GLU A 72 4.80 -22.77 -18.39
C GLU A 72 4.26 -22.47 -16.99
N ILE A 73 3.22 -21.63 -16.89
CA ILE A 73 2.56 -21.34 -15.61
C ILE A 73 1.93 -22.61 -15.01
N ASN A 74 1.30 -23.45 -15.82
CA ASN A 74 0.71 -24.71 -15.36
C ASN A 74 1.79 -25.72 -14.92
N LEU A 75 2.91 -25.78 -15.62
CA LEU A 75 4.06 -26.59 -15.18
C LEU A 75 4.62 -26.10 -13.84
N LEU A 76 4.76 -24.79 -13.66
CA LEU A 76 5.19 -24.21 -12.38
C LEU A 76 4.21 -24.51 -11.24
N LYS A 77 2.90 -24.54 -11.51
CA LYS A 77 1.90 -24.96 -10.51
C LYS A 77 2.07 -26.43 -10.12
N LYS A 78 2.29 -27.33 -11.08
CA LYS A 78 2.53 -28.76 -10.81
C LYS A 78 3.82 -28.96 -10.01
N VAL A 79 4.88 -28.22 -10.34
CA VAL A 79 6.15 -28.21 -9.58
C VAL A 79 5.93 -27.72 -8.14
N LYS A 80 5.10 -26.69 -7.95
CA LYS A 80 4.74 -26.19 -6.62
C LYS A 80 4.08 -27.27 -5.78
N GLU A 81 3.05 -27.93 -6.31
CA GLU A 81 2.32 -28.99 -5.63
C GLU A 81 3.26 -30.15 -5.23
N MET A 82 4.12 -30.62 -6.14
CA MET A 82 5.06 -31.69 -5.84
C MET A 82 6.10 -31.29 -4.77
N ARG A 83 6.55 -30.03 -4.76
CA ARG A 83 7.47 -29.55 -3.71
C ARG A 83 6.78 -29.39 -2.35
N GLU A 84 5.51 -29.01 -2.32
CA GLU A 84 4.71 -28.97 -1.09
C GLU A 84 4.48 -30.37 -0.52
N GLN A 85 4.42 -31.41 -1.37
CA GLN A 85 4.37 -32.81 -0.98
C GLN A 85 5.74 -33.41 -0.57
N ASN A 86 6.77 -32.58 -0.33
CA ASN A 86 8.14 -32.99 0.02
C ASN A 86 8.82 -33.94 -0.99
N VAL A 87 8.40 -33.91 -2.26
CA VAL A 87 9.05 -34.70 -3.31
C VAL A 87 10.44 -34.10 -3.59
N SER A 88 11.47 -34.94 -3.61
CA SER A 88 12.85 -34.50 -3.84
C SER A 88 13.02 -33.90 -5.24
N LYS A 89 14.00 -32.99 -5.39
CA LYS A 89 14.30 -32.31 -6.67
C LYS A 89 14.52 -33.29 -7.82
N GLU A 90 15.26 -34.37 -7.55
CA GLU A 90 15.55 -35.43 -8.52
C GLU A 90 14.31 -36.23 -8.90
N MET A 91 13.44 -36.53 -7.93
CA MET A 91 12.20 -37.26 -8.21
C MET A 91 11.22 -36.39 -9.02
N ILE A 92 11.14 -35.09 -8.76
CA ILE A 92 10.36 -34.14 -9.58
C ILE A 92 10.88 -34.11 -11.02
N ARG A 93 12.21 -34.09 -11.20
CA ARG A 93 12.84 -34.12 -12.53
C ARG A 93 12.48 -35.40 -13.28
N THR A 94 12.63 -36.56 -12.64
CA THR A 94 12.31 -37.87 -13.22
C THR A 94 10.82 -38.02 -13.53
N LEU A 95 9.93 -37.55 -12.66
CA LEU A 95 8.48 -37.64 -12.83
C LEU A 95 7.99 -36.74 -13.97
N LEU A 96 8.52 -35.51 -14.06
CA LEU A 96 8.25 -34.63 -15.19
C LEU A 96 8.81 -35.19 -16.49
N GLN A 97 10.03 -35.72 -16.49
CA GLN A 97 10.64 -36.35 -17.66
C GLN A 97 9.84 -37.57 -18.12
N LYS A 98 9.37 -38.42 -17.19
CA LYS A 98 8.48 -39.55 -17.48
C LYS A 98 7.12 -39.08 -18.00
N HIS A 99 6.57 -37.98 -17.47
CA HIS A 99 5.32 -37.40 -17.98
C HIS A 99 5.46 -36.87 -19.41
N PHE A 100 6.62 -36.31 -19.78
CA PHE A 100 6.89 -35.91 -21.16
C PHE A 100 7.16 -37.12 -22.08
N ALA A 101 7.86 -38.16 -21.60
CA ALA A 101 8.10 -39.40 -22.35
C ALA A 101 6.81 -40.20 -22.60
N ASN A 102 5.94 -40.30 -21.59
CA ASN A 102 4.67 -41.02 -21.67
C ASN A 102 3.63 -40.35 -22.59
N HIS A 103 3.82 -39.09 -22.98
CA HIS A 103 3.01 -38.45 -24.02
C HIS A 103 3.49 -38.77 -25.45
N SER A 104 4.59 -39.53 -25.62
CA SER A 104 5.13 -39.90 -26.93
C SER A 104 5.06 -41.39 -27.29
N GLU A 105 4.65 -42.27 -26.37
CA GLU A 105 4.64 -43.72 -26.62
C GLU A 105 3.37 -44.37 -26.06
N HIS A 106 2.31 -44.43 -26.88
CA HIS A 106 1.39 -45.56 -26.84
C HIS A 106 1.95 -46.63 -27.77
N THR A 107 2.51 -47.72 -27.24
CA THR A 107 2.52 -49.07 -27.83
C THR A 107 3.17 -50.04 -26.83
N SER A 108 2.42 -51.10 -26.48
CA SER A 108 2.77 -52.51 -26.20
C SER A 108 4.21 -52.87 -25.77
N GLU A 109 4.51 -53.82 -24.89
CA GLU A 109 4.14 -55.25 -24.79
C GLU A 109 4.51 -55.75 -23.36
N SER A 110 3.67 -56.52 -22.65
CA SER A 110 3.60 -58.00 -22.63
C SER A 110 4.95 -58.73 -22.53
N PHE A 111 5.22 -59.39 -21.40
CA PHE A 111 6.40 -60.22 -21.17
C PHE A 111 5.95 -61.69 -21.09
N GLU A 112 6.25 -62.49 -22.11
CA GLU A 112 6.00 -63.94 -22.11
C GLU A 112 7.22 -64.74 -21.63
N THR A 113 6.88 -65.77 -20.86
CA THR A 113 7.64 -66.92 -20.37
C THR A 113 8.25 -67.78 -21.48
N GLY A 114 9.43 -68.36 -21.22
CA GLY A 114 9.99 -69.47 -21.98
C GLY A 114 10.87 -70.37 -21.11
N LEU A 115 10.32 -71.49 -20.65
CA LEU A 115 11.02 -72.59 -19.99
C LEU A 115 11.06 -73.76 -20.98
N SER A 116 12.24 -74.33 -21.23
CA SER A 116 12.40 -75.54 -22.07
C SER A 116 13.18 -76.61 -21.31
N VAL A 117 12.53 -77.74 -21.07
CA VAL A 117 13.07 -78.99 -20.50
C VAL A 117 13.35 -79.97 -21.65
N PRO A 118 14.48 -80.70 -21.63
CA PRO A 118 14.56 -81.98 -22.33
C PRO A 118 14.68 -83.15 -21.34
N SER A 119 13.76 -84.11 -21.48
CA SER A 119 13.78 -85.44 -20.87
C SER A 119 14.91 -86.29 -21.46
N VAL A 120 15.57 -87.10 -20.63
CA VAL A 120 16.44 -88.20 -21.05
C VAL A 120 15.90 -89.51 -20.50
N GLU A 121 15.87 -90.50 -21.37
CA GLU A 121 15.19 -91.79 -21.30
C GLU A 121 15.81 -92.77 -20.28
N GLN A 122 14.93 -93.67 -19.86
CA GLN A 122 15.11 -94.77 -18.92
C GLN A 122 16.08 -95.85 -19.42
N ASN A 123 16.73 -96.53 -18.47
CA ASN A 123 17.04 -97.96 -18.64
C ASN A 123 17.01 -98.64 -17.26
N GLU A 124 15.93 -99.39 -17.03
CA GLU A 124 15.73 -100.28 -15.90
C GLU A 124 16.46 -101.61 -16.14
N ARG A 125 17.15 -102.09 -15.11
CA ARG A 125 17.47 -103.51 -14.91
C ARG A 125 17.16 -103.87 -13.46
N GLU A 126 16.10 -104.63 -13.28
CA GLU A 126 15.79 -105.41 -12.06
C GLU A 126 16.81 -106.58 -11.93
N LEU A 127 17.13 -107.22 -10.80
CA LEU A 127 16.48 -107.68 -9.55
C LEU A 127 17.69 -108.13 -8.63
N PRO A 128 17.59 -108.61 -7.35
CA PRO A 128 16.39 -109.05 -6.65
C PRO A 128 16.24 -108.68 -5.16
N SER A 129 14.98 -108.79 -4.75
CA SER A 129 14.40 -108.47 -3.45
C SER A 129 14.56 -109.60 -2.42
N GLN A 130 15.24 -109.31 -1.31
CA GLN A 130 15.01 -109.93 0.00
C GLN A 130 15.15 -108.90 1.11
N LEU A 131 14.15 -108.03 1.25
CA LEU A 131 13.86 -107.33 2.49
C LEU A 131 12.34 -107.30 2.66
N HIS A 132 11.84 -107.78 3.81
CA HIS A 132 10.42 -107.73 4.14
C HIS A 132 9.97 -106.27 4.07
N ALA A 133 9.03 -105.94 3.18
CA ALA A 133 8.62 -104.56 2.91
C ALA A 133 8.28 -103.79 4.21
N SER A 134 7.66 -104.47 5.18
CA SER A 134 7.33 -103.91 6.50
C SER A 134 8.53 -103.42 7.31
N GLU A 135 9.68 -104.08 7.21
CA GLU A 135 10.89 -103.74 7.95
C GLU A 135 11.64 -102.59 7.26
N VAL A 136 11.61 -102.56 5.92
CA VAL A 136 12.09 -101.42 5.13
C VAL A 136 11.26 -100.17 5.40
N TYR A 137 9.93 -100.28 5.50
CA TYR A 137 9.07 -99.14 5.86
C TYR A 137 9.36 -98.62 7.27
N SER A 138 9.61 -99.50 8.24
CA SER A 138 9.98 -99.10 9.60
C SER A 138 11.34 -98.39 9.66
N ILE A 139 12.35 -98.93 8.98
CA ILE A 139 13.68 -98.30 8.88
C ILE A 139 13.59 -96.96 8.12
N MET A 140 12.77 -96.89 7.06
CA MET A 140 12.53 -95.66 6.30
C MET A 140 11.77 -94.61 7.13
N ASP A 141 10.81 -95.02 7.96
CA ASP A 141 10.10 -94.10 8.86
C ASP A 141 11.00 -93.61 9.99
N LEU A 142 11.88 -94.46 10.54
CA LEU A 142 12.90 -94.05 11.50
C LEU A 142 13.87 -93.04 10.87
N TYR A 143 14.39 -93.32 9.67
CA TYR A 143 15.28 -92.42 8.95
C TYR A 143 14.61 -91.09 8.56
N LYS A 144 13.33 -91.15 8.16
CA LYS A 144 12.51 -89.97 7.88
C LYS A 144 12.32 -89.12 9.13
N GLN A 145 12.05 -89.73 10.28
CA GLN A 145 11.92 -89.01 11.55
C GLN A 145 13.26 -88.39 11.98
N ASP A 146 14.36 -89.09 11.77
CA ASP A 146 15.71 -88.59 12.10
C ASP A 146 16.06 -87.37 11.25
N ILE A 147 15.92 -87.46 9.92
CA ILE A 147 16.12 -86.31 9.02
C ILE A 147 15.17 -85.16 9.34
N VAL A 148 13.88 -85.46 9.60
CA VAL A 148 12.91 -84.40 9.93
C VAL A 148 13.27 -83.71 11.25
N ASN A 149 13.77 -84.46 12.23
CA ASN A 149 14.20 -83.88 13.50
C ASN A 149 15.51 -83.10 13.35
N GLU A 150 16.47 -83.59 12.55
CA GLU A 150 17.72 -82.88 12.25
C GLU A 150 17.43 -81.59 11.46
N ILE A 151 16.59 -81.65 10.42
CA ILE A 151 16.14 -80.45 9.69
C ILE A 151 15.41 -79.48 10.62
N LYS A 152 14.53 -79.97 11.50
CA LYS A 152 13.84 -79.10 12.47
C LYS A 152 14.83 -78.44 13.42
N GLN A 153 15.81 -79.19 13.94
CA GLN A 153 16.83 -78.66 14.83
C GLN A 153 17.69 -77.63 14.12
N GLU A 154 18.22 -77.93 12.92
CA GLU A 154 18.96 -76.99 12.08
C GLU A 154 18.14 -75.74 11.73
N LEU A 155 16.86 -75.90 11.40
CA LEU A 155 15.98 -74.78 11.08
C LEU A 155 15.70 -73.90 12.31
N THR A 156 15.51 -74.51 13.48
CA THR A 156 15.37 -73.75 14.74
C THR A 156 16.66 -73.06 15.15
N PHE A 157 17.81 -73.72 14.97
CA PHE A 157 19.13 -73.16 15.26
C PHE A 157 19.44 -71.97 14.34
N ASN A 158 19.22 -72.13 13.03
CA ASN A 158 19.37 -71.04 12.07
C ASN A 158 18.39 -69.89 12.34
N GLN A 159 17.12 -70.18 12.67
CA GLN A 159 16.15 -69.13 13.03
C GLN A 159 16.63 -68.35 14.25
N GLN A 160 17.12 -69.02 15.28
CA GLN A 160 17.63 -68.36 16.48
C GLN A 160 18.87 -67.52 16.16
N GLN A 161 19.83 -68.06 15.40
CA GLN A 161 21.02 -67.34 14.99
C GLN A 161 20.69 -66.09 14.15
N ILE A 162 19.74 -66.19 13.22
CA ILE A 162 19.24 -65.05 12.44
C ILE A 162 18.59 -64.01 13.36
N THR A 163 17.75 -64.42 14.31
CA THR A 163 17.11 -63.46 15.23
C THR A 163 18.12 -62.74 16.11
N ASP A 164 19.17 -63.42 16.56
CA ASP A 164 20.19 -62.81 17.42
C ASP A 164 21.13 -61.89 16.63
N ASN A 165 21.50 -62.28 15.41
CA ASN A 165 22.22 -61.38 14.48
C ASN A 165 21.40 -60.14 14.14
N LEU A 166 20.11 -60.30 13.83
CA LEU A 166 19.21 -59.17 13.56
C LEU A 166 19.09 -58.25 14.77
N LYS A 167 18.93 -58.78 15.99
CA LYS A 167 18.89 -57.97 17.22
C LYS A 167 20.19 -57.18 17.40
N ALA A 168 21.35 -57.82 17.22
CA ALA A 168 22.65 -57.18 17.36
C ALA A 168 22.85 -56.08 16.30
N GLU A 169 22.51 -56.35 15.04
CA GLU A 169 22.62 -55.38 13.95
C GLU A 169 21.66 -54.20 14.15
N ILE A 170 20.39 -54.46 14.51
CA ILE A 170 19.41 -53.41 14.82
C ILE A 170 19.86 -52.56 16.01
N ALA A 171 20.36 -53.18 17.08
CA ALA A 171 20.88 -52.47 18.24
C ALA A 171 22.07 -51.57 17.86
N SER A 172 23.01 -52.09 17.05
CA SER A 172 24.18 -51.33 16.61
C SER A 172 23.79 -50.17 15.67
N SER A 173 22.90 -50.41 14.72
CA SER A 173 22.41 -49.43 13.74
C SER A 173 21.57 -48.33 14.40
N SER A 174 20.69 -48.70 15.34
CA SER A 174 19.90 -47.74 16.12
C SER A 174 20.77 -46.88 17.03
N LEU A 175 21.76 -47.47 17.72
CA LEU A 175 22.73 -46.70 18.52
C LEU A 175 23.48 -45.71 17.62
N HIS A 176 23.98 -46.17 16.47
CA HIS A 176 24.66 -45.30 15.52
C HIS A 176 23.76 -44.15 15.05
N SER A 177 22.53 -44.44 14.66
CA SER A 177 21.56 -43.44 14.20
C SER A 177 21.22 -42.43 15.30
N ILE A 178 20.97 -42.90 16.53
CA ILE A 178 20.71 -42.04 17.70
C ILE A 178 21.93 -41.14 17.98
N LYS A 179 23.14 -41.69 17.90
CA LYS A 179 24.39 -40.94 18.10
C LYS A 179 24.57 -39.85 17.04
N GLU A 180 24.30 -40.14 15.77
CA GLU A 180 24.40 -39.15 14.70
C GLU A 180 23.31 -38.07 14.80
N ILE A 181 22.07 -38.44 15.16
CA ILE A 181 20.99 -37.49 15.44
C ILE A 181 21.38 -36.60 16.63
N SER A 182 21.89 -37.17 17.72
CA SER A 182 22.34 -36.43 18.90
C SER A 182 23.44 -35.42 18.55
N LYS A 183 24.45 -35.83 17.77
CA LYS A 183 25.50 -34.92 17.28
C LYS A 183 24.93 -33.80 16.40
N SER A 184 23.97 -34.13 15.53
CA SER A 184 23.33 -33.14 14.65
C SER A 184 22.54 -32.10 15.46
N ILE A 185 21.76 -32.55 16.44
CA ILE A 185 21.03 -31.68 17.37
C ILE A 185 22.01 -30.78 18.15
N GLN A 186 23.12 -31.33 18.63
CA GLN A 186 24.12 -30.56 19.36
C GLN A 186 24.74 -29.47 18.48
N ARG A 187 25.17 -29.83 17.27
CA ARG A 187 25.72 -28.85 16.29
C ARG A 187 24.70 -27.78 15.92
N ALA A 188 23.43 -28.15 15.74
CA ALA A 188 22.36 -27.21 15.45
C ALA A 188 22.11 -26.26 16.63
N ASN A 189 22.18 -26.76 17.87
CA ASN A 189 22.01 -25.94 19.06
C ASN A 189 23.19 -24.97 19.27
N ASP A 190 24.42 -25.42 19.05
CA ASP A 190 25.62 -24.58 19.10
C ASP A 190 25.57 -23.48 18.03
N LYS A 191 25.16 -23.84 16.80
CA LYS A 191 24.95 -22.88 15.72
C LYS A 191 23.87 -21.85 16.07
N ARG A 192 22.72 -22.31 16.57
CA ARG A 192 21.63 -21.43 17.00
C ARG A 192 22.06 -20.49 18.13
N LYS A 193 22.88 -20.95 19.08
CA LYS A 193 23.43 -20.11 20.15
C LYS A 193 24.31 -19.00 19.56
N GLY A 194 25.16 -19.33 18.59
CA GLY A 194 25.96 -18.34 17.87
C GLY A 194 25.09 -17.31 17.14
N GLU A 195 24.11 -17.77 16.35
CA GLU A 195 23.17 -16.90 15.63
C GLU A 195 22.37 -15.99 16.58
N LEU A 196 21.91 -16.50 17.72
CA LEU A 196 21.23 -15.71 18.74
C LEU A 196 22.12 -14.62 19.34
N LEU A 197 23.40 -14.91 19.59
CA LEU A 197 24.35 -13.89 20.06
C LEU A 197 24.56 -12.80 18.99
N THR A 198 24.70 -13.19 17.72
CA THR A 198 24.84 -12.20 16.63
C THR A 198 23.60 -11.34 16.47
N LEU A 199 22.40 -11.94 16.57
CA LEU A 199 21.14 -11.23 16.51
C LEU A 199 20.98 -10.28 17.71
N SER A 200 21.33 -10.74 18.91
CA SER A 200 21.32 -9.91 20.12
C SER A 200 22.24 -8.71 19.98
N SER A 201 23.45 -8.90 19.45
CA SER A 201 24.39 -7.81 19.20
C SER A 201 23.83 -6.80 18.19
N ALA A 202 23.29 -7.29 17.07
CA ALA A 202 22.71 -6.43 16.04
C ALA A 202 21.49 -5.64 16.55
N ILE A 203 20.65 -6.24 17.39
CA ILE A 203 19.53 -5.54 18.03
C ILE A 203 20.05 -4.47 18.98
N SER A 204 21.08 -4.76 19.78
CA SER A 204 21.65 -3.80 20.72
C SER A 204 22.26 -2.60 20.00
N GLU A 205 23.03 -2.85 18.93
CA GLU A 205 23.66 -1.81 18.10
C GLU A 205 22.60 -0.96 17.37
N ALA A 206 21.57 -1.61 16.80
CA ALA A 206 20.46 -0.89 16.18
C ALA A 206 19.67 -0.05 17.19
N SER A 207 19.49 -0.55 18.42
CA SER A 207 18.83 0.18 19.51
C SER A 207 19.65 1.38 19.96
N GLU A 208 20.97 1.22 20.08
CA GLU A 208 21.90 2.29 20.44
C GLU A 208 21.88 3.40 19.37
N HIS A 209 22.08 3.05 18.10
CA HIS A 209 22.02 4.00 17.00
C HIS A 209 20.66 4.71 16.90
N THR A 210 19.55 4.01 17.17
CA THR A 210 18.21 4.61 17.21
C THR A 210 18.08 5.61 18.37
N SER A 211 18.63 5.28 19.54
CA SER A 211 18.63 6.18 20.70
C SER A 211 19.44 7.44 20.43
N GLU A 212 20.64 7.31 19.88
CA GLU A 212 21.49 8.45 19.50
C GLU A 212 20.82 9.32 18.43
N SER A 213 20.22 8.71 17.42
CA SER A 213 19.50 9.44 16.36
C SER A 213 18.28 10.18 16.91
N PHE A 214 17.58 9.58 17.87
CA PHE A 214 16.43 10.20 18.54
C PHE A 214 16.86 11.39 19.41
N GLU A 215 17.96 11.24 20.16
CA GLU A 215 18.55 12.31 20.96
C GLU A 215 18.96 13.50 20.09
N ALA A 216 19.72 13.24 19.00
CA ALA A 216 20.13 14.28 18.06
C ALA A 216 18.94 15.00 17.41
N LEU A 217 17.90 14.25 17.02
CA LEU A 217 16.68 14.85 16.47
C LEU A 217 15.95 15.71 17.50
N SER A 218 15.86 15.24 18.75
CA SER A 218 15.22 15.97 19.85
C SER A 218 15.94 17.30 20.12
N GLU A 219 17.28 17.29 20.18
CA GLU A 219 18.08 18.50 20.33
C GLU A 219 17.88 19.47 19.16
N GLN A 220 17.89 18.96 17.93
CA GLN A 220 17.69 19.78 16.74
C GLN A 220 16.30 20.42 16.70
N VAL A 221 15.26 19.68 17.07
CA VAL A 221 13.88 20.21 17.18
C VAL A 221 13.80 21.25 18.28
N ALA A 222 14.40 21.01 19.45
CA ALA A 222 14.42 21.98 20.54
C ALA A 222 15.10 23.29 20.09
N ALA A 223 16.30 23.21 19.52
CA ALA A 223 17.05 24.37 19.04
C ALA A 223 16.30 25.13 17.93
N SER A 224 15.77 24.42 16.93
CA SER A 224 15.02 25.03 15.85
C SER A 224 13.72 25.67 16.32
N SER A 225 13.04 25.06 17.30
CA SER A 225 11.82 25.63 17.87
C SER A 225 12.12 26.91 18.65
N GLN A 226 13.20 26.93 19.43
CA GLN A 226 13.64 28.10 20.18
C GLN A 226 13.96 29.26 19.23
N ASP A 227 14.76 29.02 18.18
CA ASP A 227 15.06 30.03 17.15
C ASP A 227 13.78 30.57 16.49
N THR A 228 12.85 29.68 16.13
CA THR A 228 11.57 30.08 15.53
C THR A 228 10.75 30.96 16.48
N PHE A 229 10.66 30.59 17.77
CA PHE A 229 9.97 31.40 18.78
C PHE A 229 10.62 32.76 18.98
N GLU A 230 11.94 32.83 19.00
CA GLU A 230 12.69 34.07 19.13
C GLU A 230 12.41 34.99 17.93
N ARG A 231 12.49 34.47 16.70
CA ARG A 231 12.20 35.23 15.48
C ARG A 231 10.76 35.72 15.39
N ILE A 232 9.79 34.91 15.83
CA ILE A 232 8.38 35.33 15.91
C ILE A 232 8.22 36.45 16.94
N THR A 233 8.85 36.32 18.10
CA THR A 233 8.78 37.31 19.17
C THR A 233 9.41 38.64 18.75
N GLU A 234 10.57 38.59 18.09
CA GLU A 234 11.23 39.75 17.51
C GLU A 234 10.32 40.45 16.50
N LYS A 235 9.81 39.73 15.49
CA LYS A 235 8.90 40.29 14.48
C LYS A 235 7.62 40.86 15.08
N LEU A 236 7.08 40.23 16.12
CA LEU A 236 5.88 40.71 16.81
C LEU A 236 6.18 42.04 17.51
N ASN A 237 7.32 42.15 18.18
CA ASN A 237 7.75 43.38 18.84
C ASN A 237 8.02 44.50 17.83
N GLU A 238 8.71 44.21 16.73
CA GLU A 238 8.95 45.18 15.65
C GLU A 238 7.63 45.69 15.05
N THR A 239 6.71 44.77 14.74
CA THR A 239 5.40 45.12 14.17
C THR A 239 4.57 45.93 15.16
N SER A 240 4.58 45.57 16.44
CA SER A 240 3.92 46.33 17.51
C SER A 240 4.50 47.74 17.67
N ALA A 241 5.83 47.88 17.66
CA ALA A 241 6.49 49.18 17.73
C ALA A 241 6.19 50.05 16.49
N PHE A 242 6.15 49.44 15.30
CA PHE A 242 5.81 50.14 14.06
C PHE A 242 4.36 50.62 14.06
N THR A 243 3.41 49.73 14.36
CA THR A 243 1.97 50.03 14.39
C THR A 243 1.63 51.08 15.44
N THR A 244 2.17 50.98 16.65
CA THR A 244 1.97 52.01 17.69
C THR A 244 2.48 53.38 17.26
N LYS A 245 3.64 53.43 16.60
CA LYS A 245 4.17 54.68 16.03
C LYS A 245 3.25 55.22 14.93
N GLU A 246 2.79 54.38 14.02
CA GLU A 246 1.86 54.77 12.96
C GLU A 246 0.53 55.28 13.54
N HIS A 247 -0.07 54.55 14.47
CA HIS A 247 -1.26 54.95 15.22
C HIS A 247 -1.08 56.30 15.90
N HIS A 248 0.07 56.53 16.57
CA HIS A 248 0.36 57.83 17.17
C HIS A 248 0.39 58.96 16.13
N THR A 249 1.00 58.73 14.96
CA THR A 249 1.05 59.75 13.91
C THR A 249 -0.33 60.05 13.33
N THR A 250 -1.16 59.02 13.12
CA THR A 250 -2.52 59.18 12.60
C THR A 250 -3.42 59.85 13.64
N TRP A 251 -3.34 59.46 14.92
CA TRP A 251 -4.05 60.14 16.02
C TRP A 251 -3.67 61.61 16.15
N LYS A 252 -2.39 61.96 16.00
CA LYS A 252 -1.95 63.36 15.97
C LYS A 252 -2.57 64.14 14.81
N LYS A 253 -2.67 63.55 13.62
CA LYS A 253 -3.32 64.19 12.46
C LYS A 253 -4.81 64.40 12.72
N VAL A 254 -5.51 63.36 13.18
CA VAL A 254 -6.94 63.44 13.53
C VAL A 254 -7.20 64.49 14.60
N SER A 255 -6.38 64.53 15.65
CA SER A 255 -6.48 65.53 16.71
C SER A 255 -6.32 66.97 16.17
N ARG A 256 -5.33 67.21 15.29
CA ARG A 256 -5.16 68.51 14.63
C ARG A 256 -6.38 68.90 13.80
N THR A 257 -6.86 68.02 12.93
CA THR A 257 -8.06 68.26 12.12
C THR A 257 -9.28 68.54 12.99
N MET A 258 -9.45 67.83 14.10
CA MET A 258 -10.54 68.07 15.06
C MET A 258 -10.42 69.45 15.73
N THR A 259 -9.21 69.86 16.11
CA THR A 259 -8.99 71.20 16.70
C THR A 259 -9.24 72.32 15.69
N ASP A 260 -8.86 72.13 14.43
CA ASP A 260 -9.10 73.10 13.37
C ASP A 260 -10.59 73.19 13.04
N SER A 261 -11.28 72.05 12.91
CA SER A 261 -12.74 72.02 12.73
C SER A 261 -13.47 72.68 13.91
N ARG A 262 -13.04 72.43 15.16
CA ARG A 262 -13.59 73.12 16.33
C ARG A 262 -13.40 74.63 16.26
N ARG A 263 -12.25 75.10 15.77
CA ARG A 263 -11.97 76.53 15.57
C ARG A 263 -12.88 77.13 14.49
N ASP A 264 -13.08 76.41 13.38
CA ASP A 264 -13.97 76.82 12.31
C ASP A 264 -15.43 76.88 12.77
N VAL A 265 -15.90 75.90 13.53
CA VAL A 265 -17.24 75.92 14.15
C VAL A 265 -17.39 77.14 15.07
N LYS A 266 -16.40 77.44 15.91
CA LYS A 266 -16.43 78.63 16.77
C LYS A 266 -16.49 79.93 15.96
N ARG A 267 -15.75 80.01 14.85
CA ARG A 267 -15.79 81.16 13.93
C ARG A 267 -17.18 81.30 13.27
N LEU A 268 -17.78 80.19 12.85
CA LEU A 268 -19.13 80.19 12.28
C LEU A 268 -20.17 80.66 13.29
N ILE A 269 -20.08 80.20 14.54
CA ILE A 269 -20.96 80.65 15.64
C ILE A 269 -20.84 82.17 15.81
N GLY A 270 -19.62 82.72 15.95
CA GLY A 270 -19.45 84.17 16.09
C GLY A 270 -19.93 84.97 14.87
N THR A 271 -19.77 84.42 13.65
CA THR A 271 -20.31 85.05 12.43
C THR A 271 -21.85 85.04 12.42
N LEU A 272 -22.46 83.98 12.96
CA LEU A 272 -23.91 83.89 13.08
C LEU A 272 -24.44 84.88 14.13
N GLU A 273 -23.79 84.99 15.28
CA GLU A 273 -24.12 85.96 16.34
C GLU A 273 -24.06 87.40 15.81
N THR A 274 -22.96 87.78 15.15
CA THR A 274 -22.84 89.13 14.55
C THR A 274 -23.89 89.42 13.48
N LYS A 275 -24.24 88.42 12.66
CA LYS A 275 -25.35 88.56 11.69
C LYS A 275 -26.70 88.71 12.40
N GLN A 276 -26.94 87.96 13.46
CA GLN A 276 -28.16 88.04 14.25
C GLN A 276 -28.31 89.44 14.87
N ASP A 277 -27.24 90.01 15.44
CA ASP A 277 -27.24 91.39 15.98
C ASP A 277 -27.52 92.42 14.89
N THR A 278 -26.90 92.27 13.72
CA THR A 278 -27.13 93.15 12.57
C THR A 278 -28.60 93.12 12.12
N ILE A 279 -29.20 91.92 12.04
CA ILE A 279 -30.62 91.76 11.69
C ILE A 279 -31.50 92.42 12.75
N LEU A 280 -31.22 92.21 14.04
CA LEU A 280 -31.98 92.77 15.15
C LEU A 280 -31.94 94.31 15.12
N ASN A 281 -30.76 94.90 14.88
CA ASN A 281 -30.61 96.34 14.71
C ASN A 281 -31.42 96.87 13.52
N LYS A 282 -31.35 96.22 12.35
CA LYS A 282 -32.15 96.61 11.19
C LYS A 282 -33.66 96.50 11.43
N VAL A 283 -34.11 95.47 12.14
CA VAL A 283 -35.51 95.32 12.53
C VAL A 283 -35.95 96.47 13.43
N ASN A 284 -35.10 96.87 14.39
CA ASN A 284 -35.37 98.00 15.27
C ASN A 284 -35.42 99.34 14.49
N GLU A 285 -34.48 99.58 13.57
CA GLU A 285 -34.50 100.76 12.69
C GLU A 285 -35.78 100.82 11.83
N LEU A 286 -36.20 99.70 11.25
CA LEU A 286 -37.45 99.61 10.49
C LEU A 286 -38.67 99.88 11.36
N GLN A 287 -38.69 99.41 12.61
CA GLN A 287 -39.76 99.70 13.56
C GLN A 287 -39.84 101.19 13.91
N GLN A 288 -38.70 101.84 14.12
CA GLN A 288 -38.61 103.27 14.37
C GLN A 288 -39.08 104.08 13.15
N SER A 289 -38.58 103.78 11.96
CA SER A 289 -39.00 104.44 10.72
C SER A 289 -40.51 104.26 10.47
N ALA A 290 -41.05 103.06 10.71
CA ALA A 290 -42.48 102.81 10.60
C ALA A 290 -43.29 103.63 11.62
N GLN A 291 -42.77 103.85 12.83
CA GLN A 291 -43.40 104.73 13.82
C GLN A 291 -43.37 106.18 13.37
N GLU A 292 -42.22 106.69 12.91
CA GLU A 292 -42.12 108.05 12.38
C GLU A 292 -43.07 108.30 11.21
N ILE A 293 -43.22 107.32 10.30
CA ILE A 293 -44.17 107.40 9.19
C ILE A 293 -45.61 107.47 9.72
N ARG A 294 -45.97 106.65 10.72
CA ARG A 294 -47.29 106.71 11.37
C ARG A 294 -47.54 108.08 12.00
N ASP A 295 -46.57 108.60 12.75
CA ASP A 295 -46.69 109.90 13.42
C ASP A 295 -46.83 111.04 12.40
N ARG A 296 -46.09 110.99 11.29
CA ARG A 296 -46.21 111.95 10.18
C ARG A 296 -47.56 111.86 9.47
N GLU A 297 -48.06 110.66 9.24
CA GLU A 297 -49.39 110.45 8.65
C GLU A 297 -50.48 110.99 9.58
N GLU A 298 -50.40 110.72 10.89
CA GLU A 298 -51.33 111.27 11.88
C GLU A 298 -51.31 112.81 11.88
N ALA A 299 -50.12 113.41 11.88
CA ALA A 299 -49.96 114.85 11.77
C ALA A 299 -50.54 115.41 10.45
N PHE A 300 -50.31 114.73 9.33
CA PHE A 300 -50.84 115.12 8.02
C PHE A 300 -52.37 115.01 7.97
N GLN A 301 -52.94 113.94 8.51
CA GLN A 301 -54.39 113.78 8.65
C GLN A 301 -54.99 114.87 9.53
N GLY A 302 -54.33 115.23 10.64
CA GLY A 302 -54.69 116.38 11.46
C GLY A 302 -54.67 117.69 10.67
N MET A 303 -53.64 117.92 9.86
CA MET A 303 -53.54 119.09 8.96
C MET A 303 -54.66 119.09 7.90
N LEU A 304 -54.96 117.96 7.28
CA LEU A 304 -56.07 117.84 6.32
C LEU A 304 -57.42 118.09 6.98
N SER A 305 -57.63 117.59 8.20
CA SER A 305 -58.84 117.83 8.98
C SER A 305 -59.02 119.32 9.28
N THR A 306 -57.99 119.99 9.82
CA THR A 306 -58.03 121.43 10.09
C THR A 306 -58.23 122.25 8.80
N TYR A 307 -57.58 121.89 7.70
CA TYR A 307 -57.81 122.52 6.40
C TYR A 307 -59.25 122.34 5.93
N ARG A 308 -59.82 121.13 6.06
CA ARG A 308 -61.21 120.83 5.71
C ARG A 308 -62.18 121.64 6.57
N GLU A 309 -61.93 121.78 7.87
CA GLU A 309 -62.73 122.63 8.77
C GLU A 309 -62.65 124.11 8.38
N VAL A 310 -61.45 124.64 8.10
CA VAL A 310 -61.25 126.05 7.67
C VAL A 310 -61.90 126.31 6.30
N ALA A 311 -61.79 125.38 5.36
CA ALA A 311 -62.44 125.46 4.05
C ALA A 311 -63.97 125.38 4.16
N ALA A 312 -64.50 124.49 5.01
CA ALA A 312 -65.93 124.43 5.33
C ALA A 312 -66.42 125.68 6.08
N GLY A 313 -65.56 126.31 6.88
CA GLY A 313 -65.82 127.60 7.53
C GLY A 313 -65.88 128.78 6.54
N LYS A 314 -65.06 128.76 5.48
CA LYS A 314 -65.11 129.76 4.38
C LYS A 314 -66.33 129.62 3.47
N ALA A 315 -66.98 128.44 3.40
CA ALA A 315 -68.23 128.27 2.66
C ALA A 315 -69.42 129.04 3.25
N LYS A 316 -69.28 129.59 4.47
CA LYS A 316 -70.28 130.49 5.08
C LYS A 316 -69.74 131.92 5.20
N ARG A 317 -69.58 132.65 4.08
CA ARG A 317 -69.78 134.12 4.10
C ARG A 317 -70.05 134.79 2.74
N LYS A 318 -71.30 135.28 2.64
CA LYS A 318 -71.88 136.49 2.03
C LYS A 318 -71.58 136.82 0.55
N SER A 319 -72.64 136.74 -0.25
CA SER A 319 -72.75 137.41 -1.56
C SER A 319 -72.65 138.93 -1.40
N TRP A 320 -71.66 139.48 -2.09
CA TRP A 320 -71.60 140.86 -2.54
C TRP A 320 -72.49 140.94 -3.79
N TRP A 321 -73.50 141.81 -3.79
CA TRP A 321 -74.17 142.50 -4.93
C TRP A 321 -75.48 143.08 -4.37
N ARG A 322 -75.58 144.42 -4.35
CA ARG A 322 -76.85 145.17 -4.18
C ARG A 322 -77.27 145.70 -5.56
N TRP A 323 -78.58 145.76 -5.82
CA TRP A 323 -79.17 146.56 -6.88
C TRP A 323 -80.07 147.65 -6.28
N TRP A 324 -80.11 148.78 -6.98
CA TRP A 324 -81.18 149.78 -6.94
C TRP A 324 -82.51 149.17 -7.37
#